data_AF-A0A5N5W3U1-F1
#
_entry.id   AF-A0A5N5W3U1-F1
#
_cell.length_a   1.000
_cell.length_b   1.000
_cell.length_c   1.000
_cell.angle_alpha   90.00
_cell.angle_beta   90.00
_cell.angle_gamma   90.00
#
_symmetry.space_group_name_H-M   'P 1'
#
loop_
_entity.id
_entity.type
_entity.pdbx_description
1 polymer ?
#
loop_
_entity_poly.entity_id
_entity_poly.type
_entity_poly.pdbx_seq_one_letter_code
_entity_poly.pdbx_strand_id
1 'polypeptide(L)' 'MSRMQKITQYQVNHWKIALEQLLEDGDFRQDGRLLSPAGIAERKREIAILRGLNTLRVGQVVDLDTVQPVHENPKEG' A
#
# COMPACT_ATOMS: atom_id res chain seq x y z
N MET A 1 -14.09 14.96 -5.13
CA MET A 1 -13.29 16.21 -5.21
C MET A 1 -11.85 15.75 -5.38
N SER A 2 -11.17 16.09 -6.46
CA SER A 2 -9.82 15.58 -6.75
C SER A 2 -8.78 16.15 -5.78
N ARG A 3 -8.01 15.29 -5.11
CA ARG A 3 -6.90 15.70 -4.22
C ARG A 3 -5.60 15.81 -5.02
N MET A 4 -5.61 16.70 -6.02
CA MET A 4 -4.45 17.03 -6.84
C MET A 4 -3.32 17.54 -5.95
N GLN A 5 -2.16 16.89 -6.00
CA GLN A 5 -1.00 17.30 -5.22
C GLN A 5 0.31 16.96 -5.91
N LYS A 6 1.33 17.77 -5.62
CA LYS A 6 2.71 17.50 -6.02
C LYS A 6 3.35 16.55 -5.01
N ILE A 7 3.81 15.40 -5.47
CA ILE A 7 4.41 14.38 -4.62
C ILE A 7 5.76 14.86 -4.06
N THR A 8 5.91 14.72 -2.74
CA THR A 8 7.14 15.09 -2.01
C THR A 8 8.02 13.87 -1.75
N GLN A 9 9.32 14.12 -1.48
CA GLN A 9 10.23 13.07 -1.03
C GLN A 9 9.75 12.39 0.27
N TYR A 10 9.18 13.18 1.18
CA TYR A 10 8.62 12.67 2.43
C TYR A 10 7.52 11.64 2.17
N GLN A 11 6.59 11.92 1.25
CA GLN A 11 5.49 10.99 0.92
C GLN A 11 6.01 9.68 0.32
N VAL A 12 6.93 9.76 -0.64
CA VAL A 12 7.53 8.56 -1.25
C VAL A 12 8.23 7.71 -0.18
N ASN A 13 9.03 8.34 0.69
CA ASN A 13 9.71 7.62 1.77
C ASN A 13 8.71 6.99 2.76
N HIS A 14 7.67 7.73 3.13
CA HIS A 14 6.64 7.27 4.05
C HIS A 14 5.88 6.06 3.48
N TRP A 15 5.46 6.11 2.21
CA TRP A 15 4.79 4.98 1.56
C TRP A 15 5.69 3.77 1.40
N LYS A 16 6.99 3.98 1.13
CA LYS A 16 7.96 2.89 1.06
C LYS A 16 8.13 2.20 2.40
N ILE A 17 8.37 2.95 3.47
CA ILE A 17 8.55 2.41 4.83
C ILE A 17 7.29 1.68 5.29
N ALA A 18 6.10 2.27 5.07
CA ALA A 18 4.84 1.63 5.44
C ALA A 18 4.62 0.30 4.69
N LEU A 19 4.96 0.25 3.40
CA LEU A 19 4.87 -0.99 2.62
C LEU A 19 5.86 -2.04 3.14
N GLU A 20 7.11 -1.66 3.42
CA GLU A 20 8.13 -2.56 3.96
C GLU A 20 7.68 -3.15 5.30
N GLN A 21 7.18 -2.32 6.22
CA GLN A 21 6.64 -2.77 7.52
C GLN A 21 5.49 -3.78 7.36
N LEU A 22 4.52 -3.52 6.48
CA LEU A 22 3.40 -4.44 6.26
C LEU A 22 3.84 -5.77 5.64
N LEU A 23 4.89 -5.76 4.81
CA LEU A 23 5.44 -6.97 4.19
C LEU A 23 6.31 -7.75 5.17
N GLU A 24 7.10 -7.08 6.02
CA GLU A 24 7.86 -7.70 7.11
C GLU A 24 6.95 -8.33 8.16
N ASP A 25 5.84 -7.67 8.49
CA ASP A 25 4.83 -8.19 9.41
C ASP A 25 4.22 -9.51 8.92
N GLY A 26 4.29 -9.77 7.59
CA GLY A 26 4.29 -11.04 6.84
C GLY A 26 3.21 -12.09 7.13
N ASP A 27 2.93 -12.35 8.39
CA ASP A 27 2.21 -13.50 8.89
C ASP A 27 0.70 -13.24 9.03
N PHE A 28 0.21 -12.06 8.61
CA PHE A 28 -1.17 -11.61 8.85
C PHE A 28 -1.61 -11.90 10.28
N ARG A 29 -0.72 -11.66 11.25
CA ARG A 29 -1.01 -11.84 12.68
C ARG A 29 -1.20 -10.48 13.34
N GLN A 30 -2.06 -10.47 14.34
CA GLN A 30 -2.23 -9.37 15.28
C GLN A 30 -2.25 -9.99 16.69
N ASP A 31 -1.37 -9.50 17.57
CA ASP A 31 -1.21 -10.01 18.95
C ASP A 31 -0.98 -11.53 19.02
N GLY A 32 -0.19 -12.06 18.08
CA GLY A 32 0.15 -13.49 17.99
C GLY A 32 -0.93 -14.38 17.40
N ARG A 33 -2.13 -13.85 17.13
CA ARG A 33 -3.25 -14.58 16.50
C ARG A 33 -3.32 -14.26 15.02
N LEU A 34 -3.67 -15.26 14.21
CA LEU A 34 -3.97 -15.04 12.79
C LEU A 34 -5.16 -14.08 12.68
N LEU A 35 -5.06 -13.12 11.76
CA LEU A 35 -6.15 -12.23 11.40
C LEU A 35 -7.32 -13.06 10.86
N SER A 36 -8.54 -12.56 11.12
CA SER A 36 -9.73 -13.13 10.48
C SER A 36 -9.63 -13.01 8.96
N PRO A 37 -10.41 -13.78 8.18
CA PRO A 37 -10.46 -13.61 6.72
C PRO A 37 -10.71 -12.17 6.28
N ALA A 38 -11.55 -11.43 7.02
CA ALA A 38 -11.79 -10.00 6.78
C ALA A 38 -10.55 -9.15 7.08
N GLY A 39 -9.83 -9.43 8.17
CA GLY A 39 -8.57 -8.74 8.49
C GLY A 39 -7.46 -9.01 7.47
N ILE A 40 -7.37 -10.24 6.96
CA ILE A 40 -6.45 -10.59 5.86
C ILE A 40 -6.81 -9.82 4.59
N ALA A 41 -8.10 -9.75 4.24
CA ALA A 41 -8.56 -9.00 3.07
C ALA A 41 -8.25 -7.51 3.17
N GLU A 42 -8.47 -6.90 4.34
CA GLU A 42 -8.15 -5.49 4.57
C GLU A 42 -6.65 -5.23 4.47
N ARG A 43 -5.81 -6.08 5.06
CA ARG A 43 -4.35 -5.95 4.99
C ARG A 43 -3.83 -6.10 3.56
N LYS A 44 -4.40 -7.04 2.78
CA LYS A 44 -4.10 -7.17 1.34
C LYS A 44 -4.50 -5.94 0.55
N ARG A 45 -5.62 -5.30 0.89
CA ARG A 45 -6.08 -4.07 0.27
C ARG A 45 -5.14 -2.90 0.57
N GLU A 46 -4.72 -2.75 1.82
CA GLU A 46 -3.77 -1.73 2.25
C GLU A 46 -2.42 -1.87 1.52
N ILE A 47 -1.88 -3.09 1.46
CA ILE A 47 -0.67 -3.40 0.68
C ILE A 47 -0.85 -3.00 -0.78
N ALA A 48 -1.99 -3.31 -1.40
CA ALA A 48 -2.24 -2.98 -2.81
C ALA A 48 -2.29 -1.46 -3.05
N ILE A 49 -2.92 -0.70 -2.16
CA ILE A 49 -2.96 0.76 -2.22
C ILE A 49 -1.54 1.33 -2.09
N LEU A 50 -0.77 0.87 -1.09
CA LEU A 50 0.60 1.32 -0.87
C LEU A 50 1.53 0.99 -2.04
N ARG A 51 1.35 -0.17 -2.69
CA ARG A 51 2.07 -0.50 -3.92
C ARG A 51 1.74 0.47 -5.06
N GLY A 52 0.47 0.82 -5.24
CA GLY A 52 0.05 1.84 -6.20
C GLY A 52 0.71 3.20 -5.93
N LEU A 53 0.68 3.64 -4.67
CA LEU A 53 1.32 4.90 -4.24
C LEU A 53 2.84 4.89 -4.44
N ASN A 54 3.51 3.75 -4.22
CA ASN A 54 4.95 3.60 -4.45
C ASN A 54 5.37 3.65 -5.92
N THR A 55 4.44 3.64 -6.88
CA THR A 55 4.75 3.88 -8.30
C THR A 55 4.96 5.37 -8.63
N LEU A 56 4.50 6.26 -7.76
CA LEU A 56 4.55 7.70 -7.95
C LEU A 56 5.96 8.25 -7.73
N ARG A 57 6.31 9.31 -8.46
CA ARG A 57 7.65 9.94 -8.39
C ARG A 57 7.60 11.30 -7.73
N VAL A 58 8.69 11.66 -7.03
CA VAL A 58 8.86 13.02 -6.47
C VAL A 58 8.72 14.07 -7.57
N GLY A 59 7.91 15.10 -7.31
CA GLY A 59 7.62 16.17 -8.25
C GLY A 59 6.47 15.89 -9.22
N GLN A 60 5.96 14.66 -9.31
CA GLN A 60 4.76 14.33 -10.08
C GLN A 60 3.55 15.04 -9.47
N VAL A 61 2.68 15.59 -10.31
CA VAL A 61 1.38 16.13 -9.89
C VAL A 61 0.32 15.09 -10.25
N VAL A 62 -0.40 14.59 -9.24
CA VAL A 62 -1.38 13.49 -9.41
C VAL A 62 -2.57 13.71 -8.50
N ASP A 63 -3.75 13.23 -8.91
CA ASP A 63 -4.90 13.07 -8.04
C ASP A 63 -4.75 11.76 -7.25
N LEU A 64 -4.51 11.84 -5.94
CA LEU A 64 -4.34 10.62 -5.13
C LEU A 64 -5.58 9.73 -5.13
N ASP A 65 -6.77 10.29 -5.34
CA ASP A 65 -8.01 9.50 -5.36
C ASP A 65 -8.13 8.62 -6.62
N THR A 66 -7.26 8.85 -7.62
CA THR A 66 -7.22 8.09 -8.88
C THR A 66 -6.12 7.04 -8.93
N VAL A 67 -5.27 6.97 -7.90
CA VAL A 67 -4.18 5.99 -7.84
C VAL A 67 -4.77 4.59 -7.73
N GLN A 68 -4.49 3.77 -8.74
CA GLN A 68 -5.01 2.40 -8.77
C GLN A 68 -4.20 1.50 -7.83
N PRO A 69 -4.87 0.65 -7.03
CA PRO A 69 -4.18 -0.34 -6.22
C PRO A 69 -3.48 -1.38 -7.11
N VAL A 70 -2.31 -1.83 -6.68
CA VAL A 70 -1.51 -2.85 -7.37
C VAL A 70 -1.53 -4.13 -6.54
N HIS A 71 -2.34 -5.09 -6.96
CA HIS A 71 -2.42 -6.40 -6.33
C HIS A 71 -1.23 -7.26 -6.75
N GLU A 72 -0.74 -8.10 -5.84
CA GLU A 72 0.10 -9.23 -6.27
C GLU A 72 -0.76 -10.14 -7.13
N ASN A 73 -0.30 -10.45 -8.33
CA ASN A 73 -0.85 -11.58 -9.05
C ASN A 73 -0.64 -12.81 -8.16
N PRO A 74 -1.66 -13.64 -7.93
CA PRO A 74 -1.41 -14.94 -7.36
C PRO A 74 -0.38 -15.61 -8.28
N LYS A 75 0.80 -15.93 -7.76
CA LYS A 75 1.61 -16.97 -8.38
C LYS A 75 0.74 -18.21 -8.29
N GLU A 76 0.14 -18.60 -9.41
CA GLU A 76 -0.41 -19.94 -9.57
C GLU A 76 0.72 -20.91 -9.22
N GLY A 77 0.52 -21.66 -8.13
CA GLY A 77 1.42 -22.66 -7.60
C GLY A 77 0.59 -23.75 -6.94
#